data_AF-A0A8H6ZAD0-F1
#
_entry.id   AF-A0A8H6ZAD0-F1
#
_cell.length_a   1.000
_cell.length_b   1.000
_cell.length_c   1.000
_cell.angle_alpha   90.00
_cell.angle_beta   90.00
_cell.angle_gamma   90.00
#
_symmetry.space_group_name_H-M   'P 1'
#
loop_
_entity.id
_entity.type
_entity.pdbx_description
1 polymer ?
#
loop_
_entity_poly.entity_id
_entity_poly.type
_entity_poly.pdbx_seq_one_letter_code
_entity_poly.pdbx_strand_id
1 'polypeptide(L)'
;MSLRFHASSLPRFGRPNIPLQRANPFLASHFLSSPSQFLSTASKLVSHASQLFSATIALILARDRSHRLLLWTKQTAEFSHSTSAAAKNTKPATGDYADIPHALILRACAEYSTRILAHNPYLDVPTQIMSAKECFKSACRAAKERYVLTDRMGEIIRARGSQKYGKMVEIFHAICPSHFGFVRTTATKQSDANRLKTKALLEQAFFHYQDPASRTDSSGALFPSYFDPYPISALAFELATLEFVICEWSTGSFIQAKFTEKDVAKVEHPPKVESPSN
;
A
#
# COMPACT_ATOMS: atom_id res chain seq x y z
N MET A 1 -49.82 -7.42 -25.33
CA MET A 1 -49.38 -7.54 -23.92
C MET A 1 -48.12 -6.71 -23.75
N SER A 2 -48.23 -5.53 -23.14
CA SER A 2 -47.14 -4.56 -23.02
C SER A 2 -46.86 -4.35 -21.54
N LEU A 3 -45.71 -4.84 -21.05
CA LEU A 3 -45.30 -4.70 -19.66
C LEU A 3 -44.55 -3.37 -19.47
N ARG A 4 -45.18 -2.44 -18.75
CA ARG A 4 -44.55 -1.22 -18.24
C ARG A 4 -43.77 -1.55 -16.97
N PHE A 5 -42.48 -1.24 -16.93
CA PHE A 5 -41.70 -1.23 -15.69
C PHE A 5 -41.86 0.13 -14.99
N HIS A 6 -42.40 0.11 -13.78
CA HIS A 6 -42.38 1.27 -12.88
C HIS A 6 -41.00 1.41 -12.25
N ALA A 7 -40.34 2.55 -12.51
CA ALA A 7 -39.15 2.96 -11.80
C ALA A 7 -39.55 3.45 -10.39
N SER A 8 -39.25 2.66 -9.37
CA SER A 8 -39.32 3.08 -7.97
C SER A 8 -38.19 4.08 -7.67
N SER A 9 -38.59 5.27 -7.25
CA SER A 9 -37.75 6.38 -6.82
C SER A 9 -36.89 6.01 -5.60
N LEU A 10 -35.57 6.11 -5.74
CA LEU A 10 -34.62 6.07 -4.63
C LEU A 10 -34.74 7.35 -3.78
N PRO A 11 -34.57 7.27 -2.44
CA PRO A 11 -34.65 8.43 -1.57
C PRO A 11 -33.48 9.39 -1.83
N ARG A 12 -33.80 10.67 -2.07
CA ARG A 12 -32.81 11.76 -2.10
C ARG A 12 -32.26 11.94 -0.69
N PHE A 13 -30.99 11.60 -0.49
CA PHE A 13 -30.24 12.04 0.67
C PHE A 13 -30.10 13.57 0.61
N GLY A 14 -30.86 14.26 1.47
CA GLY A 14 -30.69 15.69 1.70
C GLY A 14 -29.29 15.96 2.24
N ARG A 15 -28.56 16.88 1.60
CA ARG A 15 -27.31 17.40 2.16
C ARG A 15 -27.64 18.11 3.48
N PRO A 16 -26.97 17.80 4.59
CA PRO A 16 -27.13 18.60 5.80
C PRO A 16 -26.62 20.01 5.51
N ASN A 17 -27.50 20.98 5.71
CA ASN A 17 -27.18 22.39 5.66
C ASN A 17 -26.39 22.72 6.95
N ILE A 18 -25.07 22.55 6.89
CA ILE A 18 -24.18 22.91 8.00
C ILE A 18 -23.98 24.43 7.91
N PRO A 19 -24.43 25.21 8.90
CA PRO A 19 -24.12 26.64 8.92
C PRO A 19 -22.62 26.82 9.02
N LEU A 20 -22.04 27.53 8.06
CA LEU A 20 -20.67 28.05 8.11
C LEU A 20 -20.56 29.03 9.28
N GLN A 21 -20.33 28.50 10.48
CA GLN A 21 -19.85 29.28 11.60
C GLN A 21 -18.50 29.87 11.18
N ARG A 22 -18.43 31.22 11.18
CA ARG A 22 -17.19 31.96 11.02
C ARG A 22 -16.14 31.37 11.96
N ALA A 23 -15.05 30.87 11.37
CA ALA A 23 -13.89 30.42 12.11
C ALA A 23 -13.44 31.53 13.07
N ASN A 24 -13.36 31.17 14.35
CA ASN A 24 -12.96 32.05 15.42
C ASN A 24 -11.45 32.34 15.26
N PRO A 25 -11.02 33.61 15.04
CA PRO A 25 -9.60 33.93 14.82
C PRO A 25 -8.72 33.73 16.06
N PHE A 26 -9.30 33.33 17.20
CA PHE A 26 -8.59 33.11 18.46
C PHE A 26 -8.02 31.70 18.69
N LEU A 27 -8.15 30.78 17.72
CA LEU A 27 -7.58 29.41 17.84
C LEU A 27 -6.37 29.15 16.94
N ALA A 28 -5.85 30.15 16.22
CA ALA A 28 -4.70 29.98 15.34
C ALA A 28 -3.32 30.12 16.05
N SER A 29 -3.28 30.43 17.34
CA SER A 29 -2.02 30.72 18.07
C SER A 29 -1.46 29.57 18.91
N HIS A 30 -2.10 28.39 18.95
CA HIS A 30 -1.65 27.27 19.81
C HIS A 30 -1.18 26.00 19.07
N PHE A 31 -1.17 25.98 17.73
CA PHE A 31 -0.68 24.85 16.93
C PHE A 31 0.69 25.12 16.29
N LEU A 32 1.64 25.62 17.08
CA LEU A 32 3.06 25.44 16.79
C LEU A 32 3.77 25.03 18.09
N SER A 33 3.29 23.94 18.68
CA SER A 33 4.14 23.09 19.51
C SER A 33 5.39 22.75 18.69
N SER A 34 6.57 23.13 19.22
CA SER A 34 7.90 22.90 18.65
C SER A 34 7.97 21.69 17.71
N PRO A 35 8.67 21.75 16.55
CA PRO A 35 8.90 20.61 15.67
C PRO A 35 9.31 19.32 16.42
N SER A 36 10.01 19.45 17.54
CA SER A 36 10.34 18.31 18.43
C SER A 36 9.13 17.59 19.04
N GLN A 37 8.05 18.31 19.37
CA GLN A 37 6.82 17.73 19.93
C GLN A 37 5.97 17.04 18.86
N PHE A 38 5.95 17.57 17.63
CA PHE A 38 5.29 16.91 16.50
C PHE A 38 5.98 15.58 16.18
N LEU A 39 7.31 15.59 16.07
CA LEU A 39 8.12 14.38 15.81
C LEU A 39 7.97 13.35 16.95
N SER A 40 7.94 13.79 18.21
CA SER A 40 7.72 12.89 19.36
C SER A 40 6.34 12.22 19.33
N THR A 41 5.31 12.96 18.94
CA THR A 41 3.94 12.44 18.90
C THR A 41 3.74 11.48 17.71
N ALA A 42 4.28 11.83 16.54
CA ALA A 42 4.27 10.96 15.37
C ALA A 42 5.02 9.64 15.62
N SER A 43 6.19 9.71 16.27
CA SER A 43 6.98 8.51 16.65
C SER A 43 6.20 7.57 17.59
N LYS A 44 5.50 8.11 18.59
CA LYS A 44 4.67 7.31 19.51
C LYS A 44 3.51 6.61 18.81
N LEU A 45 2.86 7.29 17.85
CA LEU A 45 1.74 6.74 17.10
C LEU A 45 2.18 5.55 16.21
N VAL A 46 3.32 5.71 15.51
CA VAL A 46 3.90 4.67 14.66
C VAL A 46 4.34 3.45 15.48
N SER A 47 4.98 3.68 16.63
CA SER A 47 5.42 2.59 17.53
C SER A 47 4.24 1.74 18.02
N HIS A 48 3.14 2.39 18.42
CA HIS A 48 1.95 1.68 18.94
C HIS A 48 1.22 0.87 17.86
N ALA A 49 1.13 1.43 16.64
CA ALA A 49 0.57 0.71 15.49
C ALA A 49 1.41 -0.54 15.12
N SER A 50 2.74 -0.43 15.19
CA SER A 50 3.66 -1.53 14.88
C SER A 50 3.59 -2.68 15.90
N GLN A 51 3.46 -2.38 17.19
CA GLN A 51 3.32 -3.40 18.25
C GLN A 51 2.05 -4.25 18.10
N LEU A 52 0.92 -3.62 17.79
CA LEU A 52 -0.35 -4.33 17.58
C LEU A 52 -0.30 -5.25 16.35
N PHE A 53 0.37 -4.81 15.29
CA PHE A 53 0.56 -5.59 14.08
C PHE A 53 1.43 -6.84 14.32
N SER A 54 2.58 -6.68 14.99
CA SER A 54 3.48 -7.78 15.33
C SER A 54 2.84 -8.83 16.25
N ALA A 55 2.09 -8.40 17.29
CA ALA A 55 1.38 -9.30 18.18
C ALA A 55 0.33 -10.15 17.43
N THR A 56 -0.34 -9.55 16.44
CA THR A 56 -1.32 -10.23 15.60
C THR A 56 -0.67 -11.31 14.72
N ILE A 57 0.49 -11.03 14.12
CA ILE A 57 1.23 -12.01 13.31
C ILE A 57 1.72 -13.19 14.17
N ALA A 58 2.25 -12.93 15.37
CA ALA A 58 2.74 -13.97 16.27
C ALA A 58 1.64 -14.96 16.68
N LEU A 59 0.43 -14.48 16.96
CA LEU A 59 -0.74 -15.33 17.28
C LEU A 59 -1.19 -16.18 16.08
N ILE A 60 -1.08 -15.66 14.86
CA ILE A 60 -1.41 -16.40 13.64
C ILE A 60 -0.42 -17.54 13.41
N LEU A 61 0.88 -17.31 13.65
CA LEU A 61 1.94 -18.30 13.44
C LEU A 61 2.03 -19.37 14.54
N ALA A 62 1.73 -19.02 15.80
CA ALA A 62 1.78 -19.96 16.92
C ALA A 62 0.75 -21.10 16.83
N ARG A 63 -0.32 -20.91 16.05
CA ARG A 63 -1.39 -21.91 15.84
C ARG A 63 -1.02 -23.07 14.90
N ASP A 64 0.15 -23.03 14.24
CA ASP A 64 0.48 -23.88 13.07
C ASP A 64 1.41 -25.09 13.37
N ARG A 65 1.80 -25.36 14.64
CA ARG A 65 2.88 -26.33 14.96
C ARG A 65 2.46 -27.76 15.36
N SER A 66 1.22 -28.19 15.12
CA SER A 66 0.83 -29.59 15.41
C SER A 66 0.08 -30.21 14.24
N HIS A 67 0.74 -31.11 13.47
CA HIS A 67 0.29 -32.49 13.24
C HIS A 67 1.15 -33.28 12.23
N ARG A 68 1.37 -34.55 12.60
CA ARG A 68 2.08 -35.64 11.89
C ARG A 68 1.25 -36.30 10.78
N LEU A 69 1.98 -36.72 9.73
CA LEU A 69 1.90 -37.93 8.88
C LEU A 69 0.57 -38.71 8.78
N LEU A 70 -0.22 -38.37 7.75
CA LEU A 70 -1.08 -39.31 7.01
C LEU A 70 -0.86 -39.06 5.51
N LEU A 71 -0.64 -40.13 4.74
CA LEU A 71 -0.51 -40.14 3.29
C LEU A 71 -1.88 -39.85 2.66
N TRP A 72 -2.23 -38.57 2.51
CA TRP A 72 -3.40 -38.13 1.76
C TRP A 72 -2.94 -37.55 0.43
N THR A 73 -3.59 -37.96 -0.65
CA THR A 73 -3.39 -37.45 -2.01
C THR A 73 -3.72 -35.96 -2.07
N LYS A 74 -2.95 -35.19 -2.85
CA LYS A 74 -3.19 -33.76 -3.03
C LYS A 74 -4.40 -33.58 -3.95
N GLN A 75 -5.33 -32.72 -3.56
CA GLN A 75 -6.48 -32.37 -4.38
C GLN A 75 -6.13 -31.23 -5.34
N THR A 76 -6.61 -31.32 -6.57
CA THR A 76 -6.62 -30.17 -7.48
C THR A 76 -7.91 -29.40 -7.24
N ALA A 77 -7.83 -28.08 -7.14
CA ALA A 77 -9.02 -27.28 -6.89
C ALA A 77 -9.98 -27.28 -8.07
N GLU A 78 -11.26 -27.51 -7.77
CA GLU A 78 -12.34 -27.51 -8.74
C GLU A 78 -12.90 -26.10 -8.95
N PHE A 79 -13.34 -25.81 -10.18
CA PHE A 79 -14.03 -24.57 -10.52
C PHE A 79 -15.50 -24.65 -10.09
N SER A 80 -16.05 -23.54 -9.59
CA SER A 80 -17.44 -23.47 -9.08
C SER A 80 -18.50 -23.73 -10.16
N HIS A 81 -18.17 -23.44 -11.42
CA HIS A 81 -18.99 -23.74 -12.58
C HIS A 81 -18.24 -24.62 -13.58
N SER A 82 -18.92 -25.62 -14.14
CA SER A 82 -18.42 -26.59 -15.14
C SER A 82 -18.00 -25.95 -16.48
N THR A 83 -17.90 -24.63 -16.56
CA THR A 83 -17.45 -23.85 -17.72
C THR A 83 -15.92 -23.84 -17.83
N SER A 84 -15.30 -25.00 -17.95
CA SER A 84 -13.85 -25.09 -18.24
C SER A 84 -13.50 -24.51 -19.62
N ALA A 85 -14.47 -24.41 -20.54
CA ALA A 85 -14.26 -23.92 -21.90
C ALA A 85 -14.39 -22.38 -22.04
N ALA A 86 -15.13 -21.69 -21.18
CA ALA A 86 -15.41 -20.25 -21.31
C ALA A 86 -14.37 -19.33 -20.64
N ALA A 87 -13.47 -19.89 -19.83
CA ALA A 87 -12.51 -19.12 -19.03
C ALA A 87 -11.30 -18.55 -19.81
N LYS A 88 -11.24 -18.70 -21.15
CA LYS A 88 -10.03 -18.35 -21.92
C LYS A 88 -9.77 -16.85 -22.05
N ASN A 89 -10.77 -15.98 -21.81
CA ASN A 89 -10.62 -14.53 -22.05
C ASN A 89 -10.87 -13.62 -20.84
N THR A 90 -11.29 -14.16 -19.69
CA THR A 90 -11.60 -13.34 -18.51
C THR A 90 -10.44 -13.34 -17.52
N LYS A 91 -10.12 -12.17 -16.97
CA LYS A 91 -9.13 -12.04 -15.89
C LYS A 91 -9.50 -12.99 -14.75
N PRO A 92 -8.55 -13.78 -14.22
CA PRO A 92 -8.86 -14.76 -13.19
C PRO A 92 -9.39 -14.07 -11.92
N ALA A 93 -10.47 -14.63 -11.36
CA ALA A 93 -11.13 -14.12 -10.16
C ALA A 93 -11.24 -15.20 -9.09
N THR A 94 -11.33 -14.79 -7.83
CA THR A 94 -11.47 -15.72 -6.70
C THR A 94 -12.81 -16.45 -6.71
N GLY A 95 -13.86 -15.84 -7.23
CA GLY A 95 -15.20 -16.43 -7.33
C GLY A 95 -15.32 -17.55 -8.38
N ASP A 96 -14.29 -17.77 -9.19
CA ASP A 96 -14.26 -18.84 -10.19
C ASP A 96 -14.10 -20.23 -9.54
N TYR A 97 -13.75 -20.30 -8.26
CA TYR A 97 -13.41 -21.53 -7.55
C TYR A 97 -14.52 -21.96 -6.59
N ALA A 98 -14.58 -23.27 -6.30
CA ALA A 98 -15.46 -23.80 -5.25
C ALA A 98 -15.18 -23.16 -3.87
N ASP A 99 -16.13 -23.27 -2.95
CA ASP A 99 -16.13 -22.54 -1.67
C ASP A 99 -14.84 -22.73 -0.86
N ILE A 100 -14.33 -23.97 -0.77
CA ILE A 100 -13.12 -24.27 0.00
C ILE A 100 -11.89 -23.62 -0.66
N PRO A 101 -11.52 -23.91 -1.93
CA PRO A 101 -10.41 -23.21 -2.59
C PRO A 101 -10.57 -21.69 -2.63
N HIS A 102 -11.78 -21.16 -2.80
CA HIS A 102 -12.06 -19.72 -2.76
C HIS A 102 -11.62 -19.13 -1.41
N ALA A 103 -12.04 -19.72 -0.29
CA ALA A 103 -11.65 -19.27 1.04
C ALA A 103 -10.13 -19.35 1.27
N LEU A 104 -9.48 -20.42 0.78
CA LEU A 104 -8.02 -20.58 0.84
C LEU A 104 -7.29 -19.48 0.06
N ILE A 105 -7.74 -19.16 -1.15
CA ILE A 105 -7.15 -18.08 -1.96
C ILE A 105 -7.32 -16.74 -1.26
N LEU A 106 -8.50 -16.42 -0.70
CA LEU A 106 -8.73 -15.17 0.01
C LEU A 106 -7.81 -15.03 1.24
N ARG A 107 -7.64 -16.09 2.02
CA ARG A 107 -6.70 -16.11 3.14
C ARG A 107 -5.26 -15.90 2.67
N ALA A 108 -4.84 -16.62 1.64
CA ALA A 108 -3.51 -16.48 1.07
C ALA A 108 -3.25 -15.07 0.52
N CYS A 109 -4.24 -14.46 -0.12
CA CYS A 109 -4.20 -13.07 -0.59
C CYS A 109 -3.96 -12.09 0.57
N ALA A 110 -4.70 -12.23 1.66
CA ALA A 110 -4.54 -11.38 2.84
C ALA A 110 -3.14 -11.51 3.42
N GLU A 111 -2.67 -12.74 3.64
CA GLU A 111 -1.33 -13.01 4.17
C GLU A 111 -0.21 -12.47 3.26
N TYR A 112 -0.34 -12.70 1.94
CA TYR A 112 0.62 -12.23 0.94
C TYR A 112 0.71 -10.70 0.90
N SER A 113 -0.44 -10.01 0.88
CA SER A 113 -0.49 -8.55 0.96
C SER A 113 0.18 -8.02 2.23
N THR A 114 -0.10 -8.64 3.37
CA THR A 114 0.51 -8.27 4.66
C THR A 114 2.02 -8.46 4.63
N ARG A 115 2.52 -9.59 4.12
CA ARG A 115 3.96 -9.87 4.05
C ARG A 115 4.71 -8.93 3.13
N ILE A 116 4.13 -8.60 1.99
CA ILE A 116 4.73 -7.64 1.06
C ILE A 116 4.86 -6.27 1.70
N LEU A 117 3.77 -5.76 2.27
CA LEU A 117 3.78 -4.44 2.88
C LEU A 117 4.71 -4.39 4.08
N ALA A 118 4.77 -5.47 4.87
CA ALA A 118 5.60 -5.53 6.06
C ALA A 118 7.09 -5.72 5.73
N HIS A 119 7.47 -6.67 4.88
CA HIS A 119 8.87 -7.11 4.82
C HIS A 119 9.64 -6.66 3.59
N ASN A 120 8.99 -6.67 2.42
CA ASN A 120 9.64 -6.22 1.21
C ASN A 120 8.57 -5.88 0.16
N PRO A 121 8.30 -4.59 -0.08
CA PRO A 121 7.34 -4.14 -1.07
C PRO A 121 7.88 -4.23 -2.50
N TYR A 122 9.16 -4.48 -2.70
CA TYR A 122 9.81 -4.61 -4.01
C TYR A 122 10.36 -6.02 -4.20
N LEU A 123 9.44 -6.99 -4.31
CA LEU A 123 9.80 -8.38 -4.60
C LEU A 123 10.02 -8.55 -6.10
N ASP A 124 11.13 -9.17 -6.49
CA ASP A 124 11.30 -9.66 -7.86
C ASP A 124 10.28 -10.76 -8.19
N VAL A 125 10.05 -11.01 -9.48
CA VAL A 125 9.02 -11.98 -9.93
C VAL A 125 9.23 -13.39 -9.33
N PRO A 126 10.46 -13.96 -9.29
CA PRO A 126 10.69 -15.24 -8.62
C PRO A 126 10.30 -15.23 -7.14
N THR A 127 10.68 -14.20 -6.37
CA THR A 127 10.32 -14.13 -4.95
C THR A 127 8.83 -13.90 -4.74
N GLN A 128 8.16 -13.15 -5.63
CA GLN A 128 6.71 -13.04 -5.61
C GLN A 128 6.02 -14.39 -5.79
N ILE A 129 6.50 -15.24 -6.72
CA ILE A 129 5.97 -16.58 -6.95
C ILE A 129 6.19 -17.47 -5.72
N MET A 130 7.39 -17.45 -5.14
CA MET A 130 7.71 -18.23 -3.93
C MET A 130 6.87 -17.79 -2.74
N SER A 131 6.77 -16.49 -2.48
CA SER A 131 5.99 -15.95 -1.36
C SER A 131 4.50 -16.25 -1.51
N ALA A 132 3.92 -16.14 -2.72
CA ALA A 132 2.53 -16.53 -2.98
C ALA A 132 2.31 -18.03 -2.70
N LYS A 133 3.26 -18.88 -3.09
CA LYS A 133 3.23 -20.33 -2.82
C LYS A 133 3.29 -20.64 -1.32
N GLU A 134 4.10 -19.92 -0.57
CA GLU A 134 4.19 -20.06 0.88
C GLU A 134 2.91 -19.62 1.60
N CYS A 135 2.33 -18.47 1.20
CA CYS A 135 1.08 -17.97 1.75
C CYS A 135 -0.07 -18.96 1.47
N PHE A 136 -0.14 -19.53 0.27
CA PHE A 136 -1.15 -20.55 -0.03
C PHE A 136 -0.95 -21.84 0.76
N LYS A 137 0.29 -22.31 0.91
CA LYS A 137 0.60 -23.46 1.78
C LYS A 137 0.21 -23.18 3.24
N SER A 138 0.48 -21.98 3.74
CA SER A 138 0.08 -21.52 5.08
C SER A 138 -1.45 -21.56 5.22
N ALA A 139 -2.19 -21.04 4.25
CA ALA A 139 -3.65 -21.09 4.24
C ALA A 139 -4.18 -22.54 4.24
N CYS A 140 -3.60 -23.42 3.43
CA CYS A 140 -3.94 -24.85 3.41
C CYS A 140 -3.69 -25.51 4.77
N ARG A 141 -2.52 -25.30 5.39
CA ARG A 141 -2.21 -25.85 6.72
C ARG A 141 -3.19 -25.37 7.78
N ALA A 142 -3.49 -24.07 7.80
CA ALA A 142 -4.42 -23.48 8.76
C ALA A 142 -5.84 -24.04 8.65
N ALA A 143 -6.29 -24.36 7.42
CA ALA A 143 -7.59 -24.98 7.16
C ALA A 143 -7.57 -26.51 7.27
N LYS A 144 -6.39 -27.13 7.47
CA LYS A 144 -6.17 -28.59 7.39
C LYS A 144 -6.53 -29.19 6.01
N GLU A 145 -6.39 -28.39 4.96
CA GLU A 145 -6.69 -28.77 3.57
C GLU A 145 -5.42 -29.08 2.78
N ARG A 146 -5.53 -29.84 1.68
CA ARG A 146 -4.40 -30.23 0.82
C ARG A 146 -4.64 -29.94 -0.66
N TYR A 147 -4.75 -28.67 -0.99
CA TYR A 147 -4.86 -28.24 -2.39
C TYR A 147 -3.50 -27.97 -3.05
N VAL A 148 -3.40 -28.28 -4.34
CA VAL A 148 -2.28 -27.86 -5.18
C VAL A 148 -2.52 -26.42 -5.65
N LEU A 149 -1.53 -25.55 -5.43
CA LEU A 149 -1.56 -24.20 -6.02
C LEU A 149 -1.38 -24.30 -7.53
N THR A 150 -2.36 -23.82 -8.29
CA THR A 150 -2.27 -23.68 -9.75
C THR A 150 -1.68 -22.31 -10.11
N ASP A 151 -1.16 -22.17 -11.34
CA ASP A 151 -0.59 -20.89 -11.80
C ASP A 151 -1.62 -19.75 -11.74
N ARG A 152 -2.86 -20.03 -12.14
CA ARG A 152 -3.99 -19.09 -12.10
C ARG A 152 -4.29 -18.60 -10.68
N MET A 153 -4.26 -19.48 -9.68
CA MET A 153 -4.39 -19.06 -8.28
C MET A 153 -3.21 -18.21 -7.83
N GLY A 154 -2.00 -18.58 -8.25
CA GLY A 154 -0.80 -17.80 -7.98
C GLY A 154 -0.89 -16.38 -8.54
N GLU A 155 -1.41 -16.22 -9.76
CA GLU A 155 -1.67 -14.92 -10.36
C GLU A 155 -2.67 -14.09 -9.56
N ILE A 156 -3.77 -14.70 -9.11
CA ILE A 156 -4.77 -14.02 -8.26
C ILE A 156 -4.13 -13.50 -6.97
N ILE A 157 -3.34 -14.33 -6.29
CA ILE A 157 -2.66 -13.96 -5.04
C ILE A 157 -1.69 -12.80 -5.29
N ARG A 158 -0.83 -12.91 -6.32
CA ARG A 158 0.13 -11.85 -6.68
C ARG A 158 -0.56 -10.54 -7.06
N ALA A 159 -1.65 -10.61 -7.81
CA ALA A 159 -2.43 -9.45 -8.21
C ALA A 159 -3.05 -8.66 -7.03
N ARG A 160 -3.14 -9.24 -5.83
CA ARG A 160 -3.57 -8.50 -4.63
C ARG A 160 -2.48 -7.62 -4.05
N GLY A 161 -1.20 -7.95 -4.24
CA GLY A 161 -0.08 -7.09 -3.83
C GLY A 161 -0.16 -5.72 -4.50
N SER A 162 -0.30 -5.69 -5.83
CA SER A 162 -0.40 -4.44 -6.59
C SER A 162 -1.62 -3.59 -6.24
N GLN A 163 -2.76 -4.21 -5.91
CA GLN A 163 -3.95 -3.49 -5.45
C GLN A 163 -3.72 -2.76 -4.13
N LYS A 164 -2.89 -3.32 -3.23
CA LYS A 164 -2.58 -2.68 -1.95
C LYS A 164 -1.71 -1.44 -2.12
N TYR A 165 -0.75 -1.45 -3.04
CA TYR A 165 0.02 -0.25 -3.38
C TYR A 165 -0.89 0.88 -3.88
N GLY A 166 -1.83 0.56 -4.79
CA GLY A 166 -2.83 1.53 -5.24
C GLY A 166 -3.66 2.10 -4.08
N LYS A 167 -4.03 1.28 -3.09
CA LYS A 167 -4.73 1.75 -1.89
C LYS A 167 -3.87 2.64 -1.00
N MET A 168 -2.58 2.38 -0.88
CA MET A 168 -1.68 3.27 -0.13
C MET A 168 -1.56 4.64 -0.81
N VAL A 169 -1.41 4.66 -2.14
CA VAL A 169 -1.44 5.89 -2.94
C VAL A 169 -2.74 6.66 -2.70
N GLU A 170 -3.91 6.01 -2.77
CA GLU A 170 -5.21 6.63 -2.48
C GLU A 170 -5.27 7.27 -1.06
N ILE A 171 -4.71 6.61 -0.05
CA ILE A 171 -4.65 7.14 1.32
C ILE A 171 -3.79 8.41 1.37
N PHE A 172 -2.59 8.38 0.81
CA PHE A 172 -1.72 9.56 0.80
C PHE A 172 -2.33 10.71 -0.01
N HIS A 173 -3.02 10.44 -1.12
CA HIS A 173 -3.76 11.49 -1.85
C HIS A 173 -4.80 12.19 -0.99
N ALA A 174 -5.51 11.46 -0.13
CA ALA A 174 -6.51 12.04 0.75
C ALA A 174 -5.88 12.92 1.84
N ILE A 175 -4.72 12.52 2.37
CA ILE A 175 -4.06 13.20 3.49
C ILE A 175 -3.25 14.41 3.03
N CYS A 176 -2.50 14.30 1.92
CA CYS A 176 -1.53 15.31 1.49
C CYS A 176 -2.07 16.75 1.39
N PRO A 177 -3.25 17.01 0.79
CA PRO A 177 -3.81 18.37 0.70
C PRO A 177 -4.04 19.01 2.05
N SER A 178 -4.63 18.25 2.99
CA SER A 178 -4.95 18.75 4.31
C SER A 178 -3.69 18.97 5.16
N HIS A 179 -2.69 18.09 5.01
CA HIS A 179 -1.52 18.09 5.87
C HIS A 179 -0.42 19.06 5.40
N PHE A 180 -0.19 19.13 4.08
CA PHE A 180 0.83 20.00 3.48
C PHE A 180 0.25 21.27 2.86
N GLY A 181 -1.07 21.45 2.95
CA GLY A 181 -1.76 22.61 2.41
C GLY A 181 -1.74 22.68 0.89
N PHE A 182 -1.70 21.54 0.17
CA PHE A 182 -1.85 21.55 -1.28
C PHE A 182 -3.26 21.94 -1.68
N VAL A 183 -3.38 22.75 -2.72
CA VAL A 183 -4.66 23.17 -3.28
C VAL A 183 -4.85 22.49 -4.63
N ARG A 184 -5.98 21.81 -4.82
CA ARG A 184 -6.35 21.25 -6.11
C ARG A 184 -6.87 22.36 -7.01
N THR A 185 -6.09 22.74 -8.01
CA THR A 185 -6.45 23.82 -8.92
C THR A 185 -5.57 23.78 -10.17
N THR A 186 -6.14 24.23 -11.28
CA THR A 186 -5.46 24.38 -12.57
C THR A 186 -4.89 25.79 -12.76
N ALA A 187 -5.11 26.70 -11.80
CA ALA A 187 -4.59 28.06 -11.88
C ALA A 187 -3.06 28.08 -11.72
N THR A 188 -2.37 28.70 -12.67
CA THR A 188 -0.90 28.77 -12.75
C THR A 188 -0.27 29.24 -11.43
N LYS A 189 -0.75 30.36 -10.88
CA LYS A 189 -0.25 30.91 -9.61
C LYS A 189 -0.27 29.92 -8.45
N GLN A 190 -1.31 29.09 -8.36
CA GLN A 190 -1.44 28.11 -7.29
C GLN A 190 -0.66 26.82 -7.60
N SER A 191 -0.52 26.44 -8.88
CA SER A 191 0.43 25.39 -9.26
C SER A 191 1.86 25.79 -8.89
N ASP A 192 2.28 27.04 -9.12
CA ASP A 192 3.60 27.52 -8.72
C ASP A 192 3.79 27.48 -7.20
N ALA A 193 2.76 27.85 -6.43
CA ALA A 193 2.77 27.71 -4.97
C ALA A 193 2.90 26.24 -4.52
N ASN A 194 2.19 25.31 -5.17
CA ASN A 194 2.32 23.89 -4.90
C ASN A 194 3.71 23.37 -5.29
N ARG A 195 4.29 23.78 -6.42
CA ARG A 195 5.67 23.42 -6.83
C ARG A 195 6.69 23.86 -5.79
N LEU A 196 6.56 25.09 -5.27
CA LEU A 196 7.44 25.58 -4.21
C LEU A 196 7.32 24.77 -2.93
N LYS A 197 6.10 24.36 -2.53
CA LYS A 197 5.88 23.47 -1.39
C LYS A 197 6.48 22.09 -1.60
N THR A 198 6.24 21.47 -2.76
CA THR A 198 6.84 20.19 -3.12
C THR A 198 8.36 20.26 -3.04
N LYS A 199 8.97 21.29 -3.64
CA LYS A 199 10.41 21.51 -3.57
C LYS A 199 10.90 21.64 -2.13
N ALA A 200 10.24 22.46 -1.30
CA ALA A 200 10.62 22.63 0.11
C ALA A 200 10.50 21.33 0.94
N LEU A 201 9.47 20.52 0.69
CA LEU A 201 9.26 19.24 1.38
C LEU A 201 10.31 18.19 1.00
N LEU A 202 10.75 18.18 -0.27
CA LEU A 202 11.74 17.22 -0.77
C LEU A 202 13.18 17.65 -0.43
N GLU A 203 13.50 18.95 -0.48
CA GLU A 203 14.85 19.47 -0.21
C GLU A 203 15.23 19.41 1.28
N GLN A 204 14.26 19.50 2.19
CA GLN A 204 14.53 19.45 3.64
C GLN A 204 14.79 18.03 4.19
N ALA A 205 15.05 17.06 3.32
CA ALA A 205 15.51 15.71 3.66
C ALA A 205 14.59 14.90 4.59
N PHE A 206 13.31 15.25 4.72
CA PHE A 206 12.37 14.54 5.60
C PHE A 206 12.05 13.09 5.15
N PHE A 207 12.39 12.70 3.91
CA PHE A 207 11.83 11.49 3.29
C PHE A 207 12.84 10.43 2.82
N HIS A 208 14.12 10.54 3.16
CA HIS A 208 15.11 9.62 2.60
C HIS A 208 15.41 8.38 3.46
N TYR A 209 15.82 7.28 2.83
CA TYR A 209 15.82 5.91 3.39
C TYR A 209 17.20 5.23 3.63
N GLN A 210 18.35 5.78 3.19
CA GLN A 210 19.68 5.12 3.32
C GLN A 210 20.76 5.93 4.06
N ASP A 211 21.59 5.29 4.90
CA ASP A 211 22.67 5.89 5.72
C ASP A 211 23.46 7.03 5.02
N PRO A 212 23.37 8.28 5.51
CA PRO A 212 24.00 9.46 4.91
C PRO A 212 25.53 9.36 4.74
N ALA A 213 26.23 8.59 5.57
CA ALA A 213 27.68 8.43 5.45
C ALA A 213 28.08 7.50 4.28
N SER A 214 27.13 6.69 3.79
CA SER A 214 27.34 5.71 2.73
C SER A 214 26.94 6.21 1.33
N ARG A 215 26.39 7.43 1.24
CA ARG A 215 25.97 8.08 -0.01
C ARG A 215 26.75 9.38 -0.19
N THR A 216 27.43 9.52 -1.31
CA THR A 216 28.03 10.79 -1.76
C THR A 216 26.99 11.87 -2.07
N ASP A 217 25.69 11.55 -2.08
CA ASP A 217 24.68 12.41 -2.69
C ASP A 217 23.22 12.09 -2.31
N SER A 218 22.90 11.38 -1.21
CA SER A 218 21.50 11.29 -0.75
C SER A 218 21.29 10.74 0.67
N SER A 219 20.25 11.19 1.36
CA SER A 219 20.11 11.02 2.81
C SER A 219 19.38 9.72 3.22
N GLY A 220 19.25 9.45 4.51
CA GLY A 220 18.52 8.29 5.05
C GLY A 220 18.02 8.47 6.46
N ALA A 221 17.13 7.58 6.88
CA ALA A 221 16.52 7.57 8.20
C ALA A 221 17.59 7.43 9.29
N LEU A 222 17.92 8.54 9.95
CA LEU A 222 18.98 8.67 10.95
C LEU A 222 18.78 7.80 12.21
N PHE A 223 17.64 7.14 12.37
CA PHE A 223 17.28 6.44 13.60
C PHE A 223 16.44 5.16 13.36
N PRO A 224 17.05 4.06 12.87
CA PRO A 224 16.34 2.81 12.60
C PRO A 224 15.61 2.22 13.83
N SER A 225 16.14 2.45 15.03
CA SER A 225 15.57 1.93 16.28
C SER A 225 14.21 2.54 16.65
N TYR A 226 13.88 3.76 16.20
CA TYR A 226 12.53 4.32 16.42
C TYR A 226 11.45 3.59 15.65
N PHE A 227 11.86 2.84 14.65
CA PHE A 227 10.96 2.09 13.81
C PHE A 227 10.96 0.61 14.12
N ASP A 228 11.67 0.10 15.13
CA ASP A 228 11.57 -1.30 15.55
C ASP A 228 10.17 -1.56 16.19
N PRO A 229 9.34 -2.53 15.73
CA PRO A 229 9.63 -3.64 14.79
C PRO A 229 9.17 -3.44 13.34
N TYR A 230 8.86 -2.23 12.93
CA TYR A 230 8.54 -1.87 11.55
C TYR A 230 9.74 -2.03 10.62
N PRO A 231 9.67 -2.91 9.61
CA PRO A 231 10.82 -3.15 8.75
C PRO A 231 11.18 -1.91 7.94
N ILE A 232 12.49 -1.68 7.83
CA ILE A 232 13.06 -0.49 7.17
C ILE A 232 12.49 -0.43 5.73
N SER A 233 12.43 -1.56 5.01
CA SER A 233 11.86 -1.66 3.66
C SER A 233 10.40 -1.18 3.53
N ALA A 234 9.58 -1.37 4.56
CA ALA A 234 8.21 -0.88 4.58
C ALA A 234 8.15 0.65 4.69
N LEU A 235 9.00 1.25 5.54
CA LEU A 235 9.14 2.71 5.62
C LEU A 235 9.61 3.29 4.29
N ALA A 236 10.61 2.65 3.66
CA ALA A 236 11.13 3.07 2.37
C ALA A 236 10.00 3.26 1.37
N PHE A 237 9.10 2.29 1.35
CA PHE A 237 7.97 2.26 0.43
C PHE A 237 6.90 3.27 0.79
N GLU A 238 6.56 3.42 2.06
CA GLU A 238 5.63 4.48 2.49
C GLU A 238 6.16 5.87 2.14
N LEU A 239 7.42 6.13 2.43
CA LEU A 239 8.08 7.40 2.11
C LEU A 239 8.18 7.63 0.60
N ALA A 240 8.54 6.61 -0.18
CA ALA A 240 8.58 6.69 -1.64
C ALA A 240 7.17 6.93 -2.24
N THR A 241 6.14 6.28 -1.67
CA THR A 241 4.74 6.48 -2.10
C THR A 241 4.28 7.90 -1.76
N LEU A 242 4.66 8.40 -0.59
CA LEU A 242 4.36 9.76 -0.16
C LEU A 242 5.08 10.79 -1.05
N GLU A 243 6.36 10.59 -1.33
CA GLU A 243 7.14 11.41 -2.27
C GLU A 243 6.49 11.45 -3.65
N PHE A 244 6.11 10.28 -4.18
CA PHE A 244 5.39 10.17 -5.45
C PHE A 244 4.11 11.02 -5.44
N VAL A 245 3.28 10.90 -4.40
CA VAL A 245 2.03 11.68 -4.27
C VAL A 245 2.32 13.18 -4.14
N ILE A 246 3.34 13.57 -3.38
CA ILE A 246 3.77 14.98 -3.23
C ILE A 246 4.22 15.56 -4.58
N CYS A 247 4.93 14.78 -5.40
CA CYS A 247 5.33 15.15 -6.74
C CYS A 247 4.13 15.35 -7.66
N GLU A 248 3.11 14.49 -7.61
CA GLU A 248 1.88 14.68 -8.39
C GLU A 248 1.16 15.99 -8.03
N TRP A 249 1.11 16.32 -6.73
CA TRP A 249 0.49 17.56 -6.24
C TRP A 249 1.19 18.84 -6.70
N SER A 250 2.46 18.78 -7.11
CA SER A 250 3.19 19.94 -7.65
C SER A 250 2.48 20.58 -8.85
N THR A 251 1.77 19.77 -9.64
CA THR A 251 1.04 20.25 -10.83
C THR A 251 -0.33 20.84 -10.50
N GLY A 252 -0.82 20.67 -9.26
CA GLY A 252 -2.18 21.06 -8.85
C GLY A 252 -3.31 20.24 -9.49
N SER A 253 -2.97 19.31 -10.40
CA SER A 253 -3.88 18.42 -11.09
C SER A 253 -3.61 16.98 -10.66
N PHE A 254 -4.68 16.28 -10.29
CA PHE A 254 -4.59 14.83 -10.09
C PHE A 254 -4.40 14.17 -11.45
N ILE A 255 -3.17 13.79 -11.76
CA ILE A 255 -2.88 12.87 -12.84
C ILE A 255 -2.98 11.49 -12.18
N GLN A 256 -3.86 10.63 -12.66
CA GLN A 256 -3.90 9.24 -12.20
C GLN A 256 -2.69 8.52 -12.80
N ALA A 257 -1.47 8.82 -12.35
CA ALA A 257 -0.32 8.08 -12.81
C ALA A 257 -0.38 6.68 -12.20
N LYS A 258 -0.08 5.68 -13.03
CA LYS A 258 0.07 4.31 -12.53
C LYS A 258 1.39 4.28 -11.79
N PHE A 259 1.36 4.13 -10.47
CA PHE A 259 2.54 3.77 -9.71
C PHE A 259 3.02 2.39 -10.18
N THR A 260 4.05 2.35 -11.03
CA THR A 260 4.70 1.10 -11.41
C THR A 260 6.09 1.04 -10.81
N GLU A 261 6.51 -0.13 -10.37
CA GLU A 261 7.85 -0.37 -9.80
C GLU A 261 8.97 0.08 -10.74
N LYS A 262 8.73 0.00 -12.06
CA LYS A 262 9.67 0.44 -13.09
C LYS A 262 9.92 1.95 -13.09
N ASP A 263 8.99 2.75 -12.57
CA ASP A 263 9.13 4.21 -12.51
C ASP A 263 10.01 4.62 -11.33
N VAL A 264 10.01 3.84 -10.25
CA VAL A 264 10.89 4.04 -9.08
C VAL A 264 12.33 3.63 -9.40
N ALA A 265 12.52 2.54 -10.15
CA ALA A 265 13.84 2.02 -10.48
C ALA A 265 14.63 2.87 -11.49
N LYS A 266 13.99 3.83 -12.17
CA LYS A 266 14.59 4.64 -13.26
C LYS A 266 15.15 5.99 -12.83
N VAL A 267 15.24 6.28 -11.53
CA VAL A 267 15.98 7.45 -11.07
C VAL A 267 17.47 7.17 -11.29
N GLU A 268 17.93 7.42 -12.53
CA GLU A 268 19.33 7.37 -12.91
C GLU A 268 20.10 8.36 -12.04
N HIS A 269 21.21 7.88 -11.46
CA HIS A 269 22.14 8.73 -10.73
C HIS A 269 22.51 9.94 -11.60
N PRO A 270 22.54 11.16 -11.03
CA PRO A 270 23.09 12.30 -11.75
C PRO A 270 24.51 11.95 -12.22
N PRO A 271 24.93 12.38 -13.42
CA PRO A 271 26.25 12.08 -13.95
C PRO A 271 27.29 12.49 -12.91
N LYS A 272 28.21 11.55 -12.59
CA LYS A 272 29.35 11.82 -11.71
C LYS A 272 30.00 13.11 -12.18
N VAL A 273 29.95 14.14 -11.35
CA VAL A 273 30.71 15.37 -11.57
C VAL A 273 32.17 14.95 -11.50
N GLU A 274 32.83 14.89 -12.66
CA GLU A 274 34.27 14.66 -12.72
C GLU A 274 34.95 15.77 -11.93
N SER A 275 35.54 15.40 -10.79
CA SER A 275 36.35 16.30 -9.99
C SER A 275 37.47 16.85 -10.87
N PRO A 276 37.70 18.18 -10.90
CA PRO A 276 38.75 18.76 -11.72
C PRO A 276 40.10 18.13 -11.33
N SER A 277 40.78 17.57 -12.31
CA SER A 277 42.15 17.07 -12.18
C SER A 277 43.07 18.23 -11.82
N ASN A 278 43.66 18.17 -10.62
CA ASN A 278 44.79 19.02 -10.23
C ASN A 278 46.08 18.53 -10.90
#